data_AF-A0A919YMK2-F1
#
_entry.id   AF-A0A919YMK2-F1
#
_cell.length_a   1.000
_cell.length_b   1.000
_cell.length_c   1.000
_cell.angle_alpha   90.00
_cell.angle_beta   90.00
_cell.angle_gamma   90.00
#
_symmetry.space_group_name_H-M   'P 1'
#
loop_
_entity.id
_entity.type
_entity.pdbx_description
1 polymer ?
#
loop_
_entity_poly.entity_id
_entity_poly.type
_entity_poly.pdbx_seq_one_letter_code
_entity_poly.pdbx_strand_id
1 'polypeptide(L)'
;MAAANEQTSHRSDVKTTKPEGSKKHIIAFVFSILLTFIAFALVMAGEINTDFIYIMLVVLAIIQVFVQMAFWMHMKDKGHTFAIIAILSGVVVVFTCVIMALFWTTW
;
A
#
# COMPACT_ATOMS: atom_id res chain seq x y z
N MET A 1 13.29 59.10 -27.14
CA MET A 1 12.60 58.01 -27.86
C MET A 1 13.50 56.79 -27.74
N ALA A 2 13.49 56.11 -26.59
CA ALA A 2 12.53 55.05 -26.24
C ALA A 2 12.83 53.76 -27.02
N ALA A 3 13.59 52.87 -26.38
CA ALA A 3 13.50 51.40 -26.44
C ALA A 3 14.86 50.79 -26.06
N ALA A 4 15.24 50.92 -24.78
CA ALA A 4 16.03 49.87 -24.15
C ALA A 4 15.10 48.65 -24.13
N ASN A 5 15.28 47.77 -25.11
CA ASN A 5 14.48 46.56 -25.28
C ASN A 5 14.62 45.70 -24.02
N GLU A 6 13.58 45.73 -23.19
CA GLU A 6 13.33 44.87 -22.04
C GLU A 6 13.41 43.41 -22.46
N GLN A 7 14.62 42.88 -22.48
CA GLN A 7 14.84 41.44 -22.48
C GLN A 7 14.75 40.95 -21.03
N THR A 8 13.60 41.21 -20.41
CA THR A 8 13.15 40.56 -19.18
C THR A 8 12.65 39.16 -19.56
N SER A 9 13.53 38.40 -20.22
CA SER A 9 13.31 37.00 -20.51
C SER A 9 13.26 36.29 -19.17
N HIS A 10 12.03 35.97 -18.80
CA HIS A 10 11.60 35.16 -17.68
C HIS A 10 12.50 33.92 -17.61
N ARG A 11 13.63 34.00 -16.91
CA ARG A 11 14.41 32.83 -16.49
C ARG A 11 13.50 32.10 -15.51
N SER A 12 12.70 31.21 -16.06
CA SER A 12 12.11 30.09 -15.33
C SER A 12 13.29 29.42 -14.63
N ASP A 13 13.44 29.73 -13.34
CA ASP A 13 14.19 28.91 -12.40
C ASP A 13 13.59 27.51 -12.56
N VAL A 14 14.28 26.68 -13.34
CA VAL A 14 13.99 25.26 -13.45
C VAL A 14 14.40 24.71 -12.09
N LYS A 15 13.52 24.90 -11.11
CA LYS A 15 13.56 24.22 -9.84
C LYS A 15 13.38 22.76 -10.19
N THR A 16 14.50 22.07 -10.42
CA THR A 16 14.58 20.62 -10.58
C THR A 16 13.81 20.02 -9.42
N THR A 17 12.56 19.67 -9.70
CA THR A 17 11.67 19.00 -8.76
C THR A 17 12.31 17.65 -8.50
N LYS A 18 12.98 17.53 -7.36
CA LYS A 18 13.48 16.23 -6.87
C LYS A 18 12.33 15.23 -7.00
N PRO A 19 12.56 14.05 -7.62
CA PRO A 19 11.59 12.96 -7.58
C PRO A 19 11.56 12.38 -6.16
N GLU A 20 10.95 13.10 -5.22
CA GLU A 20 10.80 12.67 -3.83
C GLU A 20 9.67 11.64 -3.65
N GLY A 21 8.97 11.29 -4.75
CA GLY A 21 7.94 10.24 -4.79
C GLY A 21 8.51 8.82 -4.71
N SER A 22 9.61 8.53 -5.43
CA SER A 22 10.07 7.14 -5.61
C SER A 22 10.65 6.49 -4.36
N LYS A 23 11.23 7.29 -3.45
CA LYS A 23 11.89 6.76 -2.23
C LYS A 23 10.90 6.21 -1.22
N LYS A 24 9.70 6.77 -1.18
CA LYS A 24 8.65 6.25 -0.31
C LYS A 24 8.27 4.87 -0.80
N HIS A 25 7.82 4.72 -2.06
CA HIS A 25 7.43 3.42 -2.65
C HIS A 25 8.40 2.25 -2.35
N ILE A 26 9.71 2.53 -2.32
CA ILE A 26 10.73 1.53 -1.96
C ILE A 26 10.67 1.08 -0.48
N ILE A 27 10.39 1.97 0.47
CA ILE A 27 10.50 1.66 1.90
C ILE A 27 9.45 0.64 2.35
N ALA A 28 8.19 0.75 1.88
CA ALA A 28 7.20 -0.26 2.26
C ALA A 28 7.25 -1.52 1.41
N PHE A 29 7.82 -1.44 0.19
CA PHE A 29 8.15 -2.66 -0.54
C PHE A 29 9.11 -3.52 0.29
N VAL A 30 10.18 -2.91 0.81
CA VAL A 30 11.12 -3.58 1.72
C VAL A 30 10.43 -4.02 3.02
N PHE A 31 9.56 -3.18 3.60
CA PHE A 31 8.82 -3.52 4.83
C PHE A 31 7.88 -4.73 4.64
N SER A 32 7.18 -4.82 3.51
CA SER A 32 6.30 -5.95 3.19
C SER A 32 7.12 -7.23 3.01
N ILE A 33 8.23 -7.17 2.27
CA ILE A 33 9.15 -8.31 2.13
C ILE A 33 9.65 -8.79 3.49
N LEU A 34 10.10 -7.87 4.35
CA LEU A 34 10.59 -8.23 5.69
C LEU A 34 9.50 -8.94 6.51
N LEU A 35 8.28 -8.41 6.48
CA LEU A 35 7.16 -8.96 7.22
C LEU A 35 6.72 -10.33 6.65
N THR A 36 6.88 -10.58 5.34
CA THR A 36 6.68 -11.93 4.77
C THR A 36 7.78 -12.91 5.16
N PHE A 37 9.03 -12.44 5.23
CA PHE A 37 10.15 -13.25 5.71
C PHE A 37 9.94 -13.71 7.15
N ILE A 38 9.41 -12.83 8.01
CA ILE A 38 9.06 -13.18 9.39
C ILE A 38 7.97 -14.26 9.42
N ALA A 39 6.95 -14.16 8.57
CA ALA A 39 5.90 -15.19 8.49
C ALA A 39 6.46 -16.55 8.07
N PHE A 40 7.37 -16.60 7.08
CA PHE A 40 8.02 -17.85 6.68
C PHE A 40 8.97 -18.39 7.75
N ALA A 41 9.74 -17.51 8.40
CA ALA A 41 10.63 -17.90 9.49
C ALA A 41 9.84 -18.51 10.66
N LEU A 42 8.67 -17.95 10.98
CA LEU A 42 7.77 -18.48 12.02
C LEU A 42 7.31 -19.90 11.70
N VAL A 43 6.99 -20.19 10.42
CA VAL A 43 6.58 -21.54 9.98
C VAL A 43 7.76 -22.51 9.99
N MET A 44 8.94 -22.07 9.55
CA MET A 44 10.14 -22.92 9.50
C MET A 44 10.68 -23.25 10.88
N ALA A 45 10.56 -22.34 11.85
CA ALA A 45 10.92 -22.58 13.25
C ALA A 45 9.85 -23.40 14.02
N GLY A 46 8.84 -23.92 13.32
CA GLY A 46 7.58 -24.48 13.82
C GLY A 46 7.67 -25.76 14.66
N GLU A 47 8.55 -25.81 15.65
CA GLU A 47 8.54 -26.82 16.73
C GLU A 47 7.45 -26.54 17.79
N ILE A 48 6.58 -25.54 17.56
CA ILE A 48 5.51 -25.12 18.46
C ILE A 48 4.16 -25.61 17.93
N ASN A 49 3.17 -25.75 18.83
CA ASN A 49 1.79 -26.13 18.52
C ASN A 49 1.26 -25.49 17.21
N THR A 50 0.76 -26.34 16.31
CA THR A 50 0.36 -25.94 14.95
C THR A 50 -0.78 -24.91 14.94
N ASP A 51 -1.71 -24.98 15.91
CA ASP A 51 -2.81 -24.01 16.02
C ASP A 51 -2.30 -22.60 16.34
N PHE A 52 -1.25 -22.51 17.18
CA PHE A 52 -0.59 -21.24 17.47
C PHE A 52 0.05 -20.63 16.22
N ILE A 53 0.69 -21.45 15.38
CA ILE A 53 1.28 -21.00 14.11
C ILE A 53 0.19 -20.46 13.18
N TYR A 54 -0.94 -21.16 13.03
CA TYR A 54 -2.04 -20.70 12.19
C TYR A 54 -2.60 -19.35 12.64
N ILE A 55 -2.84 -19.16 13.94
CA ILE A 55 -3.37 -17.90 14.48
C ILE A 55 -2.38 -16.76 14.20
N MET A 56 -1.08 -16.97 14.48
CA MET A 56 -0.06 -15.95 14.22
C MET A 56 0.08 -15.62 12.73
N LEU A 57 -0.02 -16.60 11.84
CA LEU A 57 0.00 -16.39 10.39
C LEU A 57 -1.18 -15.52 9.92
N VAL A 58 -2.39 -15.78 10.43
CA VAL A 58 -3.56 -14.96 10.10
C VAL A 58 -3.38 -13.51 10.57
N VAL A 59 -2.84 -13.31 11.77
CA VAL A 59 -2.55 -11.96 12.28
C VAL A 59 -1.52 -11.25 11.41
N LEU A 60 -0.42 -11.92 11.05
CA LEU A 60 0.59 -11.39 10.13
C LEU A 60 0.00 -11.06 8.74
N ALA A 61 -0.90 -11.90 8.22
CA ALA A 61 -1.58 -11.68 6.95
C ALA A 61 -2.48 -10.44 6.98
N ILE A 62 -3.21 -10.21 8.08
CA ILE A 62 -4.03 -9.01 8.25
C ILE A 62 -3.15 -7.76 8.27
N ILE A 63 -2.03 -7.78 9.01
CA ILE A 63 -1.07 -6.65 9.04
C ILE A 63 -0.52 -6.38 7.64
N GLN A 64 -0.21 -7.41 6.85
CA GLN A 64 0.24 -7.26 5.47
C GLN A 64 -0.80 -6.53 4.60
N VAL A 65 -2.09 -6.89 4.69
CA VAL A 65 -3.15 -6.21 3.94
C VAL A 65 -3.20 -4.72 4.28
N PHE A 66 -3.04 -4.34 5.54
CA PHE A 66 -2.96 -2.93 5.95
C PHE A 66 -1.72 -2.22 5.42
N VAL A 67 -0.54 -2.84 5.49
CA VAL A 67 0.70 -2.27 4.94
C VAL A 67 0.56 -2.03 3.44
N GLN A 68 -0.03 -2.99 2.72
CA GLN A 68 -0.28 -2.87 1.28
C GLN A 68 -1.27 -1.73 1.00
N MET A 69 -2.39 -1.65 1.71
CA MET A 69 -3.35 -0.55 1.54
C MET A 69 -2.73 0.82 1.87
N ALA A 70 -2.02 0.94 3.00
CA ALA A 70 -1.42 2.19 3.45
C ALA A 70 -0.39 2.75 2.46
N PHE A 71 0.28 1.88 1.70
CA PHE A 71 1.37 2.29 0.83
C PHE A 71 1.02 2.40 -0.64
N TRP A 72 0.18 1.48 -1.11
CA TRP A 72 -0.34 1.53 -2.47
C TRP A 72 -1.28 2.73 -2.65
N MET A 73 -1.94 3.15 -1.55
CA MET A 73 -2.81 4.30 -1.53
C MET A 73 -2.13 5.47 -0.80
N HIS A 74 -1.14 6.11 -1.43
CA HIS A 74 -0.47 7.31 -0.92
C HIS A 74 -1.51 8.44 -0.64
N MET A 75 -2.19 8.38 0.51
CA MET A 75 -3.22 9.33 0.98
C MET A 75 -2.59 10.66 1.43
N LYS A 76 -1.63 11.15 0.67
CA LYS A 76 -1.02 12.45 0.86
C LYS A 76 -1.11 13.32 -0.39
N ASP A 77 -2.16 13.13 -1.18
CA ASP A 77 -2.59 14.11 -2.17
C ASP A 77 -4.11 14.36 -2.05
N LYS A 78 -4.46 15.65 -1.93
CA LYS A 78 -5.82 16.13 -1.66
C LYS A 78 -6.74 15.72 -2.82
N GLY A 79 -7.75 14.90 -2.53
CA GLY A 79 -8.81 14.53 -3.49
C GLY A 79 -9.05 13.03 -3.69
N HIS A 80 -8.38 12.15 -2.93
CA HIS A 80 -8.43 10.70 -3.16
C HIS A 80 -9.61 9.96 -2.49
N THR A 81 -10.76 10.63 -2.31
CA THR A 81 -11.96 10.02 -1.73
C THR A 81 -12.46 8.86 -2.60
N PHE A 82 -12.43 9.02 -3.93
CA PHE A 82 -12.89 7.97 -4.86
C PHE A 82 -12.15 6.64 -4.69
N ALA A 83 -10.83 6.66 -4.50
CA ALA A 83 -10.05 5.45 -4.31
C ALA A 83 -10.26 4.80 -2.94
N ILE A 84 -10.49 5.60 -1.88
CA ILE A 84 -10.87 5.06 -0.55
C ILE A 84 -12.19 4.30 -0.70
N ILE A 85 -13.16 4.92 -1.37
CA ILE A 85 -14.50 4.35 -1.54
C ILE A 85 -14.42 3.09 -2.41
N ALA A 86 -13.61 3.11 -3.46
CA ALA A 86 -13.38 1.96 -4.33
C ALA A 86 -12.76 0.78 -3.57
N ILE A 87 -11.69 1.01 -2.79
CA ILE A 87 -11.07 -0.04 -1.96
C ILE A 87 -12.05 -0.56 -0.92
N LEU A 88 -12.76 0.32 -0.20
CA LEU A 88 -13.74 -0.08 0.81
C LEU A 88 -14.88 -0.92 0.18
N SER A 89 -15.36 -0.53 -1.00
CA SER A 89 -16.35 -1.30 -1.75
C SER A 89 -15.80 -2.66 -2.19
N GLY A 90 -14.53 -2.72 -2.60
CA GLY A 90 -13.85 -3.97 -2.94
C GLY A 90 -13.75 -4.92 -1.74
N VAL A 91 -13.44 -4.41 -0.55
CA VAL A 91 -13.43 -5.20 0.68
C VAL A 91 -14.81 -5.79 0.97
N VAL A 92 -15.88 -4.99 0.85
CA VAL A 92 -17.26 -5.47 1.06
C VAL A 92 -17.64 -6.55 0.04
N VAL A 93 -17.30 -6.36 -1.24
CA VAL A 93 -17.59 -7.33 -2.30
C VAL A 93 -16.83 -8.63 -2.06
N VAL A 94 -15.53 -8.58 -1.77
CA VAL A 94 -14.72 -9.78 -1.49
C VAL A 94 -15.28 -10.52 -0.27
N PHE A 95 -15.60 -9.81 0.81
CA PHE A 95 -16.14 -10.42 2.02
C PHE A 95 -17.47 -11.11 1.76
N THR A 96 -18.36 -10.46 0.99
CA THR A 96 -19.66 -11.03 0.58
C THR A 96 -19.47 -12.28 -0.28
N CYS A 97 -18.57 -12.24 -1.26
CA CYS A 97 -18.27 -13.39 -2.11
C CYS A 97 -17.70 -14.58 -1.32
N VAL A 98 -16.79 -14.32 -0.38
CA VAL A 98 -16.21 -15.38 0.47
C VAL A 98 -17.28 -16.02 1.35
N ILE A 99 -18.14 -15.22 1.99
CA ILE A 99 -19.24 -15.75 2.80
C ILE A 99 -20.16 -16.62 1.95
N MET A 100 -20.59 -16.13 0.78
CA MET A 100 -21.45 -16.90 -0.13
C MET A 100 -20.78 -18.21 -0.58
N ALA A 101 -19.48 -18.18 -0.90
CA ALA A 101 -18.73 -19.37 -1.29
C ALA A 101 -18.63 -20.40 -0.16
N LEU A 102 -18.42 -19.96 1.09
CA LEU A 102 -18.37 -20.85 2.25
C LEU A 102 -19.74 -21.49 2.52
N PHE A 103 -20.83 -20.71 2.49
CA PHE A 103 -22.19 -21.24 2.67
C PHE A 103 -22.61 -22.19 1.54
N TRP A 104 -22.20 -21.92 0.30
CA TRP A 104 -22.53 -22.78 -0.84
C TRP A 104 -21.74 -24.09 -0.83
N THR A 105 -20.45 -24.05 -0.52
CA THR A 105 -19.59 -25.25 -0.55
C THR A 105 -19.78 -26.17 0.65
N THR A 106 -20.43 -25.69 1.72
CA THR A 106 -20.76 -26.51 2.90
C THR A 106 -22.13 -27.16 2.83
N TRP A 107 -22.88 -26.95 1.74
CA TRP A 107 -24.11 -27.69 1.42
C TRP A 107 -23.80 -28.89 0.53
#